data_AF-A0A6C0JFW0-F1
#
_entry.id   AF-A0A6C0JFW0-F1
#
_cell.length_a   1.000
_cell.length_b   1.000
_cell.length_c   1.000
_cell.angle_alpha   90.00
_cell.angle_beta   90.00
_cell.angle_gamma   90.00
#
_symmetry.space_group_name_H-M   'P 1'
#
loop_
_entity.id
_entity.type
_entity.pdbx_description
1 polymer ?
#
loop_
_entity_poly.entity_id
_entity_poly.type
_entity_poly.pdbx_seq_one_letter_code
_entity_poly.pdbx_strand_id
1 'polypeptide(L)' 'MHIKATGSRRKVWNGTAQKTPGGLTRKDLTQNKYGRIVSRKRAARARSGRAFTRRHK' A
#
# COMPACT_ATOMS: atom_id res chain seq x y z
N MET A 1 15.20 14.28 -13.55
CA MET A 1 13.95 13.95 -12.82
C MET A 1 14.27 13.74 -11.35
N HIS A 2 13.79 14.60 -10.44
CA HIS A 2 14.04 14.43 -9.00
C HIS A 2 13.06 13.40 -8.42
N ILE A 3 13.59 12.26 -7.98
CA ILE A 3 12.79 11.24 -7.27
C ILE A 3 12.51 11.76 -5.86
N LYS A 4 11.23 11.92 -5.51
CA LYS A 4 10.86 12.37 -4.18
C LYS A 4 11.07 11.25 -3.17
N ALA A 5 11.60 11.58 -1.98
CA ALA A 5 11.75 10.61 -0.90
C ALA A 5 10.39 10.00 -0.52
N THR A 6 9.35 10.83 -0.44
CA THR A 6 8.02 10.44 0.03
C THR A 6 6.94 10.78 -1.00
N GLY A 7 5.98 9.88 -1.22
CA GLY A 7 4.89 10.11 -2.18
C GLY A 7 3.65 9.24 -1.95
N SER A 8 2.60 9.46 -2.74
CA SER A 8 1.43 8.60 -2.70
C SER A 8 1.77 7.17 -3.15
N ARG A 9 0.94 6.19 -2.78
CA ARG A 9 1.12 4.79 -3.22
C ARG A 9 1.25 4.66 -4.74
N ARG A 10 0.51 5.48 -5.50
CA ARG A 10 0.60 5.52 -6.97
C ARG A 10 1.94 6.07 -7.46
N LYS A 11 2.46 7.13 -6.84
CA LYS A 11 3.78 7.69 -7.17
C LYS A 11 4.90 6.66 -6.92
N VAL A 12 4.84 5.96 -5.78
CA VAL A 12 5.78 4.88 -5.45
C VAL A 12 5.67 3.72 -6.44
N TRP A 13 4.44 3.33 -6.82
CA TRP A 13 4.22 2.28 -7.81
C TRP A 13 4.76 2.65 -9.20
N ASN A 14 4.62 3.92 -9.60
CA ASN A 14 5.12 4.43 -10.88
C ASN A 14 6.61 4.78 -10.84
N GLY A 15 7.29 4.65 -9.69
CA GLY A 15 8.72 4.94 -9.55
C GLY A 15 9.08 6.43 -9.39
N THR A 16 8.10 7.32 -9.20
CA THR A 16 8.34 8.76 -9.00
C THR A 16 8.59 9.14 -7.54
N ALA A 17 8.44 8.18 -6.62
CA ALA A 17 8.80 8.33 -5.21
C ALA A 17 9.39 7.04 -4.63
N GLN A 18 10.27 7.16 -3.63
CA GLN A 18 10.93 6.00 -3.01
C GLN A 18 10.00 5.24 -2.06
N LYS A 19 9.30 5.96 -1.18
CA LYS A 19 8.41 5.38 -0.16
C LYS A 19 7.15 6.21 0.05
N THR A 20 6.16 5.61 0.69
CA THR A 20 4.95 6.32 1.16
C THR A 20 5.21 7.02 2.50
N PRO A 21 4.33 7.95 2.94
CA PRO A 21 4.47 8.57 4.26
C PRO A 21 4.55 7.57 5.42
N GLY A 22 3.90 6.40 5.28
CA GLY A 22 3.98 5.30 6.24
C GLY A 22 5.12 4.31 5.99
N GLY A 23 6.15 4.69 5.24
CA GLY A 23 7.34 3.86 5.00
C GLY A 23 7.18 2.70 4.01
N LEU A 24 5.99 2.49 3.42
CA LEU A 24 5.81 1.42 2.43
C LEU A 24 6.58 1.71 1.14
N THR A 25 7.34 0.73 0.68
CA THR A 25 8.06 0.77 -0.60
C THR A 25 7.25 0.10 -1.71
N ARG A 26 7.71 0.18 -2.96
CA ARG A 26 7.06 -0.51 -4.09
C ARG A 26 6.93 -2.02 -3.84
N LYS A 27 7.91 -2.63 -3.17
CA LYS A 27 7.89 -4.05 -2.79
C LYS A 27 6.74 -4.37 -1.85
N ASP A 28 6.26 -3.43 -1.03
CA ASP A 28 5.20 -3.66 -0.04
C ASP A 28 3.79 -3.41 -0.60
N LEU A 29 3.70 -2.91 -1.83
CA LEU A 29 2.47 -2.54 -2.51
C LEU A 29 2.07 -3.61 -3.53
N THR A 30 0.77 -3.72 -3.76
CA THR A 30 0.18 -4.57 -4.79
C THR A 30 -1.03 -3.87 -5.38
N GLN A 31 -1.28 -4.08 -6.67
CA GLN A 31 -2.50 -3.65 -7.32
C GLN A 31 -3.58 -4.72 -7.09
N ASN A 32 -4.80 -4.29 -6.74
CA ASN A 32 -5.95 -5.20 -6.68
C ASN A 32 -6.65 -5.28 -8.05
N LYS A 33 -7.64 -6.18 -8.18
CA LYS A 33 -8.43 -6.34 -9.42
C LYS A 33 -9.15 -5.07 -9.90
N TYR A 34 -9.30 -4.07 -9.03
CA TYR A 34 -9.94 -2.78 -9.32
C TYR A 34 -8.94 -1.66 -9.63
N GLY A 35 -7.65 -1.98 -9.85
CA GLY A 35 -6.62 -0.99 -10.15
C GLY A 35 -6.13 -0.14 -8.97
N ARG A 36 -6.60 -0.43 -7.74
CA ARG A 36 -6.19 0.30 -6.53
C ARG A 36 -4.87 -0.28 -6.00
N ILE A 37 -3.92 0.60 -5.72
CA ILE A 37 -2.66 0.24 -5.08
C ILE A 37 -2.88 0.16 -3.56
N VAL A 38 -2.81 -1.06 -3.03
CA VAL A 38 -2.96 -1.37 -1.59
C VAL A 38 -1.68 -1.98 -1.05
N SER A 39 -1.55 -2.06 0.28
CA SER A 39 -0.43 -2.81 0.87
C SER A 39 -0.66 -4.32 0.74
N ARG A 40 0.42 -5.10 0.59
CA ARG A 40 0.36 -6.56 0.57
C ARG A 40 -0.30 -7.12 1.83
N LYS A 41 -0.01 -6.54 3.00
CA LYS A 41 -0.66 -6.89 4.28
C LYS A 41 -2.18 -6.72 4.24
N ARG A 42 -2.68 -5.64 3.62
CA ARG A 42 -4.13 -5.41 3.47
C ARG A 42 -4.74 -6.42 2.50
N ALA A 43 -4.07 -6.72 1.39
CA ALA A 43 -4.53 -7.73 0.44
C ALA A 43 -4.58 -9.13 1.07
N ALA A 44 -3.58 -9.50 1.87
CA ALA A 44 -3.56 -10.78 2.60
C ALA A 44 -4.70 -10.86 3.64
N ARG A 45 -4.95 -9.80 4.40
CA ARG A 45 -6.07 -9.75 5.36
C ARG A 45 -7.43 -9.86 4.70
N ALA A 46 -7.61 -9.18 3.55
CA ALA A 46 -8.85 -9.29 2.78
C ALA A 46 -9.09 -10.72 2.28
N ARG A 47 -8.01 -11.44 1.91
CA ARG A 47 -8.08 -12.87 1.53
C ARG A 47 -8.39 -13.79 2.70
N SER A 48 -7.88 -13.49 3.90
CA SER A 48 -8.06 -14.36 5.07
C SER A 48 -9.44 -14.23 5.73
N GLY A 49 -10.36 -13.40 5.21
CA GLY A 49 -11.69 -13.18 5.77
C GLY A 49 -11.70 -12.54 7.18
N ARG A 50 -10.54 -12.18 7.72
CA ARG A 50 -10.42 -11.55 9.04
C ARG A 50 -10.73 -10.07 8.88
N ALA A 51 -12.01 -9.74 9.00
CA ALA A 51 -12.45 -8.37 9.15
C ALA A 51 -11.73 -7.75 10.36
N PHE A 52 -11.32 -6.48 10.23
CA PHE A 52 -10.92 -5.70 11.39
C PHE A 52 -12.19 -5.41 12.18
N THR A 53 -12.65 -6.40 12.96
CA THR A 53 -13.67 -6.14 13.98
C THR A 53 -13.00 -5.22 14.99
N ARG A 54 -13.61 -4.07 15.26
CA ARG A 54 -13.27 -3.26 16.43
C ARG A 54 -13.56 -4.17 17.63
N ARG A 55 -12.54 -4.84 18.17
CA ARG A 55 -12.62 -5.38 19.53
C ARG A 55 -12.79 -4.16 20.41
N HIS A 56 -14.02 -3.85 20.78
CA HIS A 56 -14.29 -2.91 21.85
C HIS A 56 -13.68 -3.50 23.12
N LYS A 57 -12.85 -2.69 23.78
CA LYS A 57 -12.37 -2.95 25.13
C LYS A 57 -13.48 -2.57 26.11
#